data_AF-A0A8H5L9H1-F1
#
_entry.id   AF-A0A8H5L9H1-F1
#
_cell.length_a   1.000
_cell.length_b   1.000
_cell.length_c   1.000
_cell.angle_alpha   90.00
_cell.angle_beta   90.00
_cell.angle_gamma   90.00
#
_symmetry.space_group_name_H-M   'P 1'
#
loop_
_entity.id
_entity.type
_entity.pdbx_description
1 polymer ?
#
loop_
_entity_poly.entity_id
_entity_poly.type
_entity_poly.pdbx_seq_one_letter_code
_entity_poly.pdbx_strand_id
1 'polypeptide(L)'
;TILDLLINSGSLNEKDTHIASDLVQDYEGQSLIRPYKKTDGDRRAWTFSVVNSGAGMLGVTSADVPWRLVIPLNKVIEYRVTDALNDPMELKPVAAWSPEELETEVRSAFGDEAAQWANEAIPIAQWWALERQRLWRYHSLSA
;
A
#
# COMPACT_ATOMS: atom_id res chain seq x y z
N THR A 1 -14.95 -7.27 -7.68
CA THR A 1 -14.46 -6.17 -8.50
C THR A 1 -15.56 -5.87 -9.50
N ILE A 2 -15.33 -5.03 -10.50
CA ILE A 2 -16.25 -5.00 -11.65
C ILE A 2 -16.34 -6.38 -12.31
N LEU A 3 -15.25 -7.16 -12.35
CA LEU A 3 -15.24 -8.53 -12.85
C LEU A 3 -16.16 -9.45 -12.03
N ASP A 4 -16.09 -9.40 -10.69
CA ASP A 4 -17.03 -10.19 -9.86
C ASP A 4 -18.49 -9.84 -10.14
N LEU A 5 -18.79 -8.55 -10.31
CA LEU A 5 -20.15 -8.13 -10.64
C LEU A 5 -20.60 -8.74 -11.97
N LEU A 6 -19.77 -8.60 -13.01
CA LEU A 6 -20.06 -9.12 -14.35
C LEU A 6 -20.24 -10.64 -14.37
N ILE A 7 -19.44 -11.38 -13.59
CA ILE A 7 -19.55 -12.84 -13.44
C ILE A 7 -20.85 -13.22 -12.72
N ASN A 8 -21.20 -12.52 -11.63
CA ASN A 8 -22.34 -12.89 -10.79
C ASN A 8 -23.69 -12.33 -11.29
N SER A 9 -23.68 -11.33 -12.18
CA SER A 9 -24.90 -10.72 -12.74
C SER A 9 -25.43 -11.41 -13.99
N GLY A 10 -24.68 -12.35 -14.59
CA GLY A 10 -25.01 -12.95 -15.89
C GLY A 10 -24.89 -11.97 -17.06
N SER A 11 -24.12 -10.89 -16.89
CA SER A 11 -23.93 -9.87 -17.95
C SER A 11 -22.97 -10.31 -19.05
N LEU A 12 -22.27 -11.43 -18.87
CA LEU A 12 -21.31 -11.99 -19.81
C LEU A 12 -21.85 -13.29 -20.43
N ASN A 13 -21.45 -13.58 -21.66
CA ASN A 13 -21.65 -14.92 -22.24
C ASN A 13 -20.69 -15.94 -21.58
N GLU A 14 -20.86 -17.22 -21.90
CA GLU A 14 -20.06 -18.31 -21.31
C GLU A 14 -18.54 -18.12 -21.50
N LYS A 15 -18.12 -17.76 -22.72
CA LYS A 15 -16.71 -17.54 -23.04
C LYS A 15 -16.12 -16.38 -22.23
N ASP A 16 -16.83 -15.26 -22.17
CA ASP A 16 -16.37 -14.06 -21.47
C ASP A 16 -16.39 -14.27 -19.94
N THR A 17 -17.34 -15.08 -19.43
CA THR A 17 -17.39 -15.49 -18.03
C THR A 17 -16.15 -16.29 -17.64
N HIS A 18 -15.72 -17.22 -18.50
CA HIS A 18 -14.48 -17.98 -18.28
C HIS A 18 -13.26 -17.05 -18.22
N ILE A 19 -13.11 -16.16 -19.21
CA ILE A 19 -12.00 -15.21 -19.24
C ILE A 19 -12.00 -14.30 -18.00
N ALA A 20 -13.16 -13.76 -17.62
CA ALA A 20 -13.29 -12.90 -16.45
C ALA A 20 -12.97 -13.66 -15.15
N SER A 21 -13.34 -14.93 -15.05
CA SER A 21 -13.05 -15.79 -13.89
C SER A 21 -11.57 -16.10 -13.75
N ASP A 22 -10.84 -16.23 -14.85
CA ASP A 22 -9.38 -16.38 -14.82
C ASP A 22 -8.70 -15.07 -14.39
N LEU A 23 -9.15 -13.93 -14.93
CA LEU A 23 -8.57 -12.61 -14.63
C LEU A 23 -8.87 -12.09 -13.22
N VAL A 24 -9.93 -12.57 -12.57
CA VAL A 24 -10.38 -12.00 -11.28
C VAL A 24 -9.37 -12.21 -10.15
N GLN A 25 -8.48 -13.19 -10.28
CA GLN A 25 -7.44 -13.49 -9.28
C GLN A 25 -6.26 -12.51 -9.37
N ASP A 26 -5.98 -11.98 -10.55
CA ASP A 26 -4.89 -11.03 -10.79
C ASP A 26 -5.33 -9.57 -10.66
N TYR A 27 -6.64 -9.33 -10.50
CA TYR A 27 -7.19 -8.00 -10.41
C TYR A 27 -7.00 -7.43 -8.99
N GLU A 28 -6.25 -6.33 -8.89
CA GLU A 28 -5.85 -5.73 -7.61
C GLU A 28 -6.93 -4.89 -6.93
N GLY A 29 -8.02 -4.59 -7.62
CA GLY A 29 -9.11 -3.81 -7.02
C GLY A 29 -9.92 -4.63 -6.02
N GLN A 30 -10.47 -3.95 -5.02
CA GLN A 30 -11.39 -4.55 -4.08
C GLN A 30 -12.72 -4.93 -4.76
N SER A 31 -13.33 -6.03 -4.29
CA SER A 31 -14.67 -6.38 -4.71
C SER A 31 -15.77 -5.57 -4.05
N LEU A 32 -16.77 -5.21 -4.85
CA LEU A 32 -17.99 -4.53 -4.40
C LEU A 32 -19.01 -5.49 -3.79
N ILE A 33 -18.89 -6.80 -4.03
CA ILE A 33 -19.85 -7.81 -3.56
C ILE A 33 -19.26 -8.81 -2.57
N ARG A 34 -17.93 -8.97 -2.53
CA ARG A 34 -17.28 -9.80 -1.50
C ARG A 34 -17.12 -8.99 -0.21
N PRO A 35 -17.33 -9.60 0.98
CA PRO A 35 -17.04 -8.93 2.25
C PRO A 35 -15.59 -8.44 2.31
N TYR A 36 -15.40 -7.23 2.82
CA TYR A 36 -14.06 -6.66 2.98
C TYR A 36 -13.37 -7.23 4.22
N LYS A 37 -12.20 -7.83 4.03
CA LYS A 37 -11.35 -8.32 5.11
C LYS A 37 -10.18 -7.36 5.32
N LYS A 38 -10.15 -6.70 6.47
CA LYS A 38 -9.03 -5.82 6.86
C LYS A 38 -7.77 -6.63 7.15
N THR A 39 -7.95 -7.82 7.74
CA THR A 39 -6.91 -8.78 8.07
C THR A 39 -7.35 -10.20 7.69
N ASP A 40 -6.40 -11.05 7.33
CA ASP A 40 -6.61 -12.48 7.07
C ASP A 40 -5.35 -13.26 7.50
N GLY A 41 -5.38 -13.86 8.70
CA GLY A 41 -4.18 -14.38 9.35
C GLY A 41 -3.17 -13.26 9.62
N ASP A 42 -1.91 -13.49 9.23
CA ASP A 42 -0.82 -12.50 9.38
C ASP A 42 -0.80 -11.45 8.25
N ARG A 43 -1.79 -11.46 7.35
CA ARG A 43 -1.87 -10.52 6.23
C ARG A 43 -2.80 -9.36 6.57
N ARG A 44 -2.38 -8.16 6.18
CA ARG A 44 -3.18 -6.94 6.23
C ARG A 44 -3.58 -6.51 4.82
N ALA A 45 -4.73 -5.87 4.70
CA ALA A 45 -5.15 -5.25 3.45
C ALA A 45 -4.38 -3.94 3.23
N TRP A 46 -3.22 -4.03 2.56
CA TRP A 46 -2.36 -2.90 2.23
C TRP A 46 -2.91 -2.08 1.05
N THR A 47 -2.77 -0.76 1.12
CA THR A 47 -3.07 0.17 0.03
C THR A 47 -1.84 1.02 -0.27
N PHE A 48 -1.55 1.18 -1.56
CA PHE A 48 -0.39 1.90 -2.06
C PHE A 48 -0.83 3.14 -2.82
N SER A 49 -0.16 4.28 -2.60
CA SER A 49 -0.40 5.53 -3.33
C SER A 49 0.92 6.09 -3.84
N VAL A 50 1.04 6.32 -5.15
CA VAL A 50 2.25 6.93 -5.74
C VAL A 50 2.06 8.42 -5.87
N VAL A 51 3.02 9.21 -5.39
CA VAL A 51 3.00 10.67 -5.48
C VAL A 51 4.19 11.15 -6.32
N ASN A 52 3.91 11.69 -7.51
CA ASN A 52 4.91 12.05 -8.52
C ASN A 52 5.10 13.58 -8.68
N SER A 53 5.17 14.32 -7.58
CA SER A 53 5.51 15.75 -7.57
C SER A 53 7.04 15.97 -7.58
N GLY A 54 7.72 15.45 -8.61
CA GLY A 54 9.16 15.67 -8.84
C GLY A 54 10.14 14.84 -7.98
N ALA A 55 9.70 14.34 -6.82
CA ALA A 55 10.55 13.56 -5.90
C ALA A 55 10.14 12.08 -5.73
N GLY A 56 9.11 11.59 -6.42
CA GLY A 56 8.69 10.18 -6.41
C GLY A 56 8.55 9.58 -5.00
N MET A 57 7.36 9.64 -4.41
CA MET A 57 7.10 9.05 -3.09
C MET A 57 6.10 7.91 -3.19
N LEU A 58 6.21 6.96 -2.28
CA LEU A 58 5.25 5.87 -2.11
C LEU A 58 4.61 5.99 -0.73
N GLY A 59 3.31 6.24 -0.72
CA GLY A 59 2.46 6.14 0.46
C GLY A 59 1.93 4.72 0.64
N VAL A 60 1.90 4.23 1.87
CA VAL A 60 1.38 2.93 2.27
C VAL A 60 0.46 3.09 3.47
N THR A 61 -0.72 2.47 3.40
CA THR A 61 -1.65 2.34 4.53
C THR A 61 -2.10 0.89 4.63
N SER A 62 -2.67 0.50 5.77
CA SER A 62 -3.45 -0.73 5.89
C SER A 62 -4.82 -0.43 6.49
N ALA A 63 -5.79 -1.30 6.26
CA ALA A 63 -7.19 -1.01 6.57
C ALA A 63 -7.61 -1.23 8.03
N ASP A 64 -6.71 -1.81 8.82
CA ASP A 64 -6.89 -2.19 10.22
C ASP A 64 -6.42 -1.12 11.21
N VAL A 65 -5.59 -0.16 10.78
CA VAL A 65 -5.03 0.90 11.63
C VAL A 65 -5.10 2.27 10.93
N PRO A 66 -5.01 3.40 11.67
CA PRO A 66 -5.14 4.73 11.08
C PRO A 66 -3.82 5.33 10.57
N TRP A 67 -2.72 4.59 10.62
CA TRP A 67 -1.41 5.11 10.26
C TRP A 67 -1.14 5.06 8.76
N ARG A 68 -0.36 6.03 8.30
CA ARG A 68 0.12 6.14 6.93
C ARG A 68 1.63 6.30 6.94
N LEU A 69 2.31 5.46 6.18
CA LEU A 69 3.75 5.55 5.90
C LEU A 69 3.93 6.23 4.55
N VAL A 70 4.91 7.12 4.44
CA VAL A 70 5.41 7.64 3.17
C VAL A 70 6.90 7.39 3.11
N ILE A 71 7.35 6.71 2.05
CA ILE A 71 8.76 6.44 1.80
C ILE A 71 9.25 7.15 0.53
N PRO A 72 10.53 7.57 0.49
CA PRO A 72 11.17 8.03 -0.73
C PRO A 72 11.37 6.90 -1.74
N LEU A 73 11.02 7.10 -3.01
CA LEU A 73 11.49 6.24 -4.12
C LEU A 73 12.84 6.74 -4.68
N ASN A 74 13.20 7.99 -4.42
CA ASN A 74 14.53 8.56 -4.67
C ASN A 74 15.05 9.28 -3.40
N LYS A 75 16.38 9.40 -3.26
CA LYS A 75 17.03 9.82 -2.00
C LYS A 75 16.96 11.34 -1.71
N VAL A 76 15.77 11.92 -1.72
CA VAL A 76 15.60 13.38 -1.57
C VAL A 76 14.70 13.74 -0.36
N ILE A 77 14.05 12.77 0.29
CA ILE A 77 13.07 13.02 1.37
C ILE A 77 13.19 11.94 2.46
N GLU A 78 12.89 12.31 3.71
CA GLU A 78 12.78 11.42 4.87
C GLU A 78 11.62 10.41 4.74
N TYR A 79 11.70 9.32 5.49
CA TYR A 79 10.54 8.51 5.80
C TYR A 79 9.60 9.31 6.68
N ARG A 80 8.28 9.13 6.50
CA ARG A 80 7.27 9.84 7.29
C ARG A 80 6.13 8.93 7.70
N VAL A 81 5.72 9.01 8.97
CA VAL A 81 4.50 8.37 9.48
C VAL A 81 3.54 9.41 10.02
N THR A 82 2.26 9.28 9.68
CA THR A 82 1.16 10.13 10.16
C THR A 82 0.03 9.29 10.74
N ASP A 83 -0.74 9.88 11.65
CA ASP A 83 -1.96 9.27 12.23
C ASP A 83 -3.17 10.01 11.67
N ALA A 84 -3.89 9.39 10.73
CA ALA A 84 -5.02 10.03 10.07
C ALA A 84 -6.25 10.20 10.99
N LEU A 85 -6.30 9.51 12.12
CA LEU A 85 -7.38 9.65 13.09
C LEU A 85 -7.19 10.88 13.97
N ASN A 86 -5.97 11.08 14.47
CA ASN A 86 -5.65 12.18 15.40
C ASN A 86 -5.10 13.43 14.69
N ASP A 87 -4.54 13.29 13.49
CA ASP A 87 -4.04 14.37 12.64
C ASP A 87 -4.50 14.18 11.18
N PRO A 88 -5.80 14.38 10.88
CA PRO A 88 -6.36 14.14 9.55
C PRO A 88 -5.77 15.01 8.43
N MET A 89 -5.09 16.11 8.79
CA MET A 89 -4.44 17.03 7.86
C MET A 89 -2.94 16.77 7.73
N GLU A 90 -2.42 15.74 8.42
CA GLU A 90 -1.02 15.31 8.36
C GLU A 90 -0.01 16.44 8.67
N LEU A 91 -0.36 17.34 9.59
CA LEU A 91 0.43 18.51 9.95
C LEU A 91 1.61 18.20 10.88
N LYS A 92 1.55 17.08 11.61
CA LYS A 92 2.54 16.66 12.60
C LYS A 92 3.06 15.25 12.28
N PRO A 93 3.73 15.07 11.13
CA PRO A 93 4.36 13.80 10.79
C PRO A 93 5.50 13.48 11.77
N VAL A 94 5.70 12.20 12.04
CA VAL A 94 6.97 11.69 12.57
C VAL A 94 7.86 11.38 11.37
N ALA A 95 9.08 11.90 11.35
CA ALA A 95 9.99 11.77 10.23
C ALA A 95 11.39 11.35 10.67
N ALA A 96 12.07 10.56 9.83
CA ALA A 96 13.45 10.16 10.05
C ALA A 96 14.16 9.79 8.74
N TRP A 97 15.49 9.78 8.75
CA TRP A 97 16.30 9.47 7.57
C TRP A 97 16.52 7.96 7.37
N SER A 98 16.34 7.16 8.42
CA SER A 98 16.49 5.71 8.38
C SER A 98 15.25 4.99 8.92
N PRO A 99 14.98 3.74 8.48
CA PRO A 99 13.93 2.89 9.06
C PRO A 99 14.06 2.71 10.59
N GLU A 100 15.27 2.54 11.09
CA GLU A 100 15.54 2.27 12.51
C GLU A 100 15.26 3.50 13.39
N GLU A 101 15.65 4.68 12.92
CA GLU A 101 15.29 5.95 13.56
C GLU A 101 13.78 6.17 13.51
N LEU A 102 13.14 5.92 12.36
CA LEU A 102 11.70 6.08 12.20
C LEU A 102 10.93 5.20 13.18
N GLU A 103 11.31 3.93 13.34
CA GLU A 103 10.67 3.02 14.30
C GLU A 103 10.75 3.57 15.73
N THR A 104 11.93 4.07 16.12
CA THR A 104 12.16 4.63 17.45
C THR A 104 11.30 5.88 17.70
N GLU A 105 11.27 6.80 16.74
CA GLU A 105 10.50 8.03 16.84
C GLU A 105 8.98 7.76 16.82
N VAL A 106 8.52 6.82 15.98
CA VAL A 106 7.12 6.39 15.94
C VAL A 106 6.72 5.74 17.26
N ARG A 107 7.58 4.91 17.85
CA ARG A 107 7.33 4.31 19.17
C ARG A 107 7.12 5.37 20.24
N SER A 108 7.98 6.40 20.23
CA SER A 108 7.90 7.53 21.16
C SER A 108 6.61 8.34 20.97
N ALA A 109 6.21 8.59 19.73
CA ALA A 109 5.07 9.46 19.41
C ALA A 109 3.71 8.75 19.45
N PHE A 110 3.62 7.53 18.93
CA PHE A 110 2.36 6.81 18.66
C PHE A 110 2.25 5.45 19.38
N GLY A 111 3.31 5.00 20.07
CA GLY A 111 3.33 3.78 20.86
C GLY A 111 3.84 2.54 20.13
N ASP A 112 3.95 1.43 20.86
CA ASP A 112 4.58 0.19 20.38
C ASP A 112 3.89 -0.44 19.17
N GLU A 113 2.56 -0.38 19.12
CA GLU A 113 1.77 -0.94 18.01
C GLU A 113 2.04 -0.19 16.70
N ALA A 114 2.14 1.15 16.77
CA ALA A 114 2.46 1.98 15.62
C ALA A 114 3.86 1.72 15.10
N ALA A 115 4.82 1.54 16.01
CA ALA A 115 6.20 1.24 15.66
C ALA A 115 6.31 -0.14 14.99
N GLN A 116 5.64 -1.15 15.54
CA GLN A 116 5.57 -2.47 14.93
C GLN A 116 4.94 -2.41 13.53
N TRP A 117 3.83 -1.70 13.39
CA TRP A 117 3.18 -1.51 12.10
C TRP A 117 4.09 -0.83 11.08
N ALA A 118 4.81 0.23 11.48
CA ALA A 118 5.75 0.93 10.60
C ALA A 118 6.90 0.01 10.15
N ASN A 119 7.43 -0.80 11.07
CA ASN A 119 8.46 -1.80 10.78
C ASN A 119 7.96 -2.89 9.80
N GLU A 120 6.68 -3.28 9.87
CA GLU A 120 6.04 -4.17 8.89
C GLU A 120 5.79 -3.46 7.54
N ALA A 121 5.38 -2.19 7.56
CA ALA A 121 4.98 -1.45 6.35
C ALA A 121 6.16 -1.08 5.44
N ILE A 122 7.34 -0.79 6.00
CA ILE A 122 8.55 -0.43 5.23
C ILE A 122 8.97 -1.52 4.22
N PRO A 123 9.22 -2.78 4.61
CA PRO A 123 9.60 -3.83 3.68
C PRO A 123 8.49 -4.12 2.65
N ILE A 124 7.21 -4.00 3.03
CA ILE A 124 6.08 -4.13 2.10
C ILE A 124 6.11 -3.04 1.03
N ALA A 125 6.38 -1.79 1.42
CA ALA A 125 6.52 -0.66 0.52
C ALA A 125 7.68 -0.87 -0.47
N GLN A 126 8.84 -1.29 0.04
CA GLN A 126 10.03 -1.56 -0.79
C GLN A 126 9.79 -2.72 -1.76
N TRP A 127 9.21 -3.83 -1.29
CA TRP A 127 8.84 -4.96 -2.14
C TRP A 127 7.89 -4.52 -3.26
N TRP A 128 6.84 -3.77 -2.92
CA TRP A 128 5.88 -3.32 -3.93
C TRP A 128 6.55 -2.46 -5.00
N ALA A 129 7.42 -1.53 -4.60
CA ALA A 129 8.16 -0.69 -5.55
C ALA A 129 9.00 -1.52 -6.53
N LEU A 130 9.74 -2.53 -6.02
CA LEU A 130 10.54 -3.44 -6.84
C LEU A 130 9.67 -4.30 -7.76
N GLU A 131 8.54 -4.79 -7.26
CA GLU A 131 7.62 -5.63 -8.02
C GLU A 131 6.98 -4.85 -9.17
N ARG A 132 6.64 -3.57 -8.96
CA ARG A 132 6.19 -2.70 -10.05
C ARG A 132 7.28 -2.50 -11.08
N GLN A 133 8.51 -2.19 -10.68
CA GLN A 133 9.61 -2.05 -11.64
C GLN A 133 9.78 -3.34 -12.48
N ARG A 134 9.71 -4.52 -11.85
CA ARG A 134 9.77 -5.81 -12.52
C ARG A 134 8.64 -5.99 -13.55
N LEU A 135 7.39 -5.76 -13.15
CA LEU A 135 6.21 -5.91 -14.02
C LEU A 135 6.24 -4.96 -15.22
N TRP A 136 6.69 -3.72 -15.02
CA TRP A 136 6.84 -2.72 -16.08
C TRP A 136 8.11 -2.92 -16.92
N ARG A 137 8.90 -3.96 -16.65
CA ARG A 137 10.21 -4.20 -17.28
C ARG A 137 11.08 -2.94 -17.24
N TYR A 138 11.00 -2.22 -16.13
CA TYR A 138 11.84 -1.07 -15.89
C TYR A 138 13.28 -1.54 -15.73
N HIS A 139 14.11 -1.14 -16.69
CA HIS A 139 15.56 -1.26 -16.58
C HIS A 139 16.04 0.15 -16.34
N SER A 140 16.77 0.39 -15.26
CA SER A 140 17.49 1.65 -15.12
C SER A 140 18.35 1.83 -16.37
N LEU A 141 18.25 2.98 -17.03
CA LEU A 141 19.28 3.40 -17.98
C LEU A 141 20.58 3.45 -17.17
N SER A 142 21.41 2.43 -17.31
CA SER A 142 22.74 2.40 -16.71
C SER A 142 23.49 3.64 -17.20
N ALA A 143 23.89 4.49 -16.27
CA ALA A 143 24.88 5.55 -16.50
C ALA A 143 26.27 4.93 -16.63
#